data_AF-J6F108-F1
#
_entry.id   AF-J6F108-F1
#
_cell.length_a   1.000
_cell.length_b   1.000
_cell.length_c   1.000
_cell.angle_alpha   90.00
_cell.angle_beta   90.00
_cell.angle_gamma   90.00
#
_symmetry.space_group_name_H-M   'P 1'
#
loop_
_entity.id
_entity.type
_entity.pdbx_description
1 polymer ?
#
loop_
_entity_poly.entity_id
_entity_poly.type
_entity_poly.pdbx_seq_one_letter_code
_entity_poly.pdbx_strand_id
1 'polypeptide(L)'
;MPLQKQETGAFQPSQAFDDQMMKVSDIHTIQLETLRASRLKENTTWDLVADIERVREKLGIEKWLVFGGSWGSTLSLAYSQTHPDRCVALVLRGIFLLRRSELEWFYQDGASHIWPDAWEPYLNQIPEAERGDLISAYYKQLTQPDEKKSLEAAKAWATWEESTSKLYQDPAMVALADNDAKWARIECHYFVNGGFFPEGHLISEPQLAKIRHLPCVVVQGRYDCVCPARSAWDLKKAWGEGLRLEIVDDAGHSAHEPGITRLLVEATNEMAKKLDW
;
A
#
# COMPACT_ATOMS: atom_id res chain seq x y z
N MET A 1 -30.15 -26.75 -18.83
CA MET A 1 -29.18 -26.01 -19.67
C MET A 1 -27.93 -25.77 -18.85
N PRO A 2 -26.77 -26.37 -19.18
CA PRO A 2 -25.56 -26.17 -18.41
C PRO A 2 -24.96 -24.79 -18.73
N LEU A 3 -24.68 -24.02 -17.68
CA LEU A 3 -24.02 -22.71 -17.72
C LEU A 3 -22.59 -22.87 -18.23
N GLN A 4 -22.26 -22.16 -19.31
CA GLN A 4 -20.89 -22.03 -19.81
C GLN A 4 -20.03 -21.30 -18.78
N LYS A 5 -18.87 -21.89 -18.46
CA LYS A 5 -17.81 -21.21 -17.72
C LYS A 5 -17.31 -20.04 -18.57
N GLN A 6 -17.46 -18.82 -18.06
CA GLN A 6 -16.72 -17.67 -18.57
C GLN A 6 -15.27 -17.82 -18.10
N GLU A 7 -14.35 -17.97 -19.05
CA GLU A 7 -12.92 -17.85 -18.80
C GLU A 7 -12.63 -16.39 -18.42
N THR A 8 -12.31 -16.15 -17.14
CA THR A 8 -11.71 -14.89 -16.71
C THR A 8 -10.26 -14.91 -17.15
N GLY A 9 -9.99 -14.30 -18.31
CA GLY A 9 -8.63 -14.03 -18.75
C GLY A 9 -7.91 -13.19 -17.68
N ALA A 10 -6.77 -13.68 -17.20
CA ALA A 10 -5.92 -12.96 -16.27
C ALA A 10 -5.50 -11.62 -16.91
N PHE A 11 -5.83 -10.52 -16.22
CA PHE A 11 -5.41 -9.18 -16.63
C PHE A 11 -3.89 -9.06 -16.49
N GLN A 12 -3.21 -8.78 -17.61
CA GLN A 12 -1.80 -8.46 -17.66
C GLN A 12 -1.67 -6.92 -17.60
N PRO A 13 -1.04 -6.33 -16.56
CA PRO A 13 -0.92 -4.88 -16.42
C PRO A 13 -0.31 -4.19 -17.65
N SER A 14 0.56 -4.88 -18.39
CA SER A 14 1.20 -4.37 -19.60
C SER A 14 0.25 -4.11 -20.77
N GLN A 15 -1.01 -4.58 -20.74
CA GLN A 15 -1.97 -4.37 -21.83
C GLN A 15 -2.85 -3.13 -21.64
N ALA A 16 -2.78 -2.45 -20.48
CA ALA A 16 -3.63 -1.30 -20.16
C ALA A 16 -2.94 0.06 -20.35
N PHE A 17 -1.63 0.07 -20.60
CA PHE A 17 -0.85 1.30 -20.77
C PHE A 17 -0.41 1.43 -22.23
N ASP A 18 -0.67 2.60 -22.82
CA ASP A 18 -0.18 2.92 -24.17
C ASP A 18 1.34 3.13 -24.10
N ASP A 19 2.10 2.09 -24.47
CA ASP A 19 3.57 2.02 -24.44
C ASP A 19 4.26 3.15 -25.22
N GLN A 20 3.54 3.90 -26.06
CA GLN A 20 4.10 5.01 -26.82
C GLN A 20 4.22 6.33 -26.04
N MET A 21 3.52 6.49 -24.91
CA MET A 21 3.54 7.72 -24.11
C MET A 21 4.13 7.59 -22.70
N MET A 22 4.12 6.39 -22.10
CA MET A 22 4.63 6.18 -20.75
C MET A 22 5.66 5.04 -20.72
N LYS A 23 6.93 5.34 -20.41
CA LYS A 23 7.87 4.31 -19.97
C LYS A 23 7.47 3.87 -18.56
N VAL A 24 6.56 2.91 -18.46
CA VAL A 24 6.20 2.29 -17.18
C VAL A 24 7.38 1.45 -16.72
N SER A 25 8.11 1.96 -15.74
CA SER A 25 9.16 1.20 -15.05
C SER A 25 8.54 0.61 -13.78
N ASP A 26 8.09 -0.64 -13.85
CA ASP A 26 7.70 -1.37 -12.64
C ASP A 26 8.96 -1.65 -11.81
N ILE A 27 8.98 -1.17 -10.57
CA ILE A 27 10.09 -1.38 -9.63
C ILE A 27 10.27 -2.87 -9.32
N HIS A 28 9.26 -3.73 -9.54
CA HIS A 28 9.43 -5.17 -9.50
C HIS A 28 10.23 -5.75 -10.68
N THR A 29 10.21 -5.10 -11.85
CA THR A 29 10.81 -5.61 -13.10
C THR A 29 12.25 -5.13 -13.29
N ILE A 30 12.65 -4.04 -12.64
CA ILE A 30 14.07 -3.69 -12.54
C ILE A 30 14.65 -4.57 -11.45
N GLN A 31 15.36 -5.63 -11.86
CA GLN A 31 16.38 -6.30 -11.03
C GLN A 31 17.43 -5.26 -10.63
N LEU A 32 17.09 -4.37 -9.72
CA LEU A 32 18.05 -3.92 -8.75
C LEU A 32 18.29 -5.14 -7.90
N GLU A 33 19.55 -5.53 -7.81
CA GLU A 33 20.07 -6.32 -6.70
C GLU A 33 19.89 -5.52 -5.38
N THR A 34 18.66 -5.11 -5.06
CA THR A 34 18.30 -4.56 -3.77
C THR A 34 18.25 -5.76 -2.83
N LEU A 35 19.43 -6.05 -2.26
CA LEU A 35 19.72 -7.01 -1.19
C LEU A 35 18.85 -6.86 0.08
N ARG A 36 17.79 -6.04 0.04
CA ARG A 36 16.92 -5.61 1.13
C ARG A 36 15.56 -6.31 1.16
N ALA A 37 15.13 -6.97 0.09
CA ALA A 37 13.84 -7.67 0.00
C ALA A 37 13.60 -8.75 1.09
N SER A 38 14.62 -9.06 1.90
CA SER A 38 14.51 -9.92 3.08
C SER A 38 15.38 -9.51 4.27
N ARG A 39 15.99 -8.32 4.27
CA ARG A 39 16.83 -7.84 5.40
C ARG A 39 16.10 -6.74 6.16
N LEU A 40 16.18 -6.80 7.50
CA LEU A 40 15.62 -5.77 8.39
C LEU A 40 16.63 -4.65 8.68
N LYS A 41 17.93 -4.96 8.59
CA LYS A 41 18.97 -3.95 8.75
C LYS A 41 19.02 -3.07 7.50
N GLU A 42 19.12 -1.76 7.68
CA GLU A 42 19.18 -0.77 6.59
C GLU A 42 17.97 -0.90 5.64
N ASN A 43 16.79 -1.11 6.23
CA ASN A 43 15.51 -1.22 5.54
C ASN A 43 14.48 -0.31 6.21
N THR A 44 14.70 0.99 6.06
CA THR A 44 13.82 2.06 6.54
C THR A 44 13.12 2.76 5.38
N THR A 45 12.11 3.59 5.67
CA THR A 45 11.44 4.39 4.63
C THR A 45 12.44 5.27 3.87
N TRP A 46 13.42 5.84 4.58
CA TRP A 46 14.43 6.72 3.99
C TRP A 46 15.43 5.95 3.11
N ASP A 47 15.71 4.70 3.46
CA ASP A 47 16.49 3.79 2.61
C ASP A 47 15.78 3.53 1.27
N LEU A 48 14.45 3.31 1.30
CA LEU A 48 13.64 3.11 0.10
C LEU A 48 13.52 4.39 -0.73
N VAL A 49 13.34 5.55 -0.09
CA VAL A 49 13.35 6.85 -0.78
C VAL A 49 14.67 7.07 -1.54
N ALA A 50 15.80 6.74 -0.91
CA ALA A 50 17.11 6.80 -1.56
C ALA A 50 17.25 5.78 -2.71
N ASP A 51 16.71 4.57 -2.56
CA ASP A 51 16.69 3.57 -3.63
C ASP A 51 15.91 4.06 -4.85
N ILE A 52 14.75 4.71 -4.65
CA ILE A 52 13.94 5.28 -5.73
C ILE A 52 14.75 6.31 -6.55
N GLU A 53 15.51 7.21 -5.91
CA GLU A 53 16.39 8.15 -6.65
C GLU A 53 17.49 7.42 -7.44
N ARG A 54 18.10 6.37 -6.87
CA ARG A 54 19.10 5.56 -7.59
C ARG A 54 18.52 4.93 -8.85
N VAL A 55 17.26 4.47 -8.79
CA VAL A 55 16.55 3.95 -9.97
C VAL A 55 16.37 5.05 -11.00
N ARG A 56 15.83 6.20 -10.58
CA ARG A 56 15.56 7.35 -11.45
C ARG A 56 16.83 7.78 -12.21
N GLU A 57 17.94 7.92 -11.49
CA GLU A 57 19.24 8.31 -12.05
C GLU A 57 19.80 7.24 -13.00
N LYS A 58 19.74 5.95 -12.62
CA LYS A 58 20.21 4.85 -13.46
C LYS A 58 19.45 4.75 -14.78
N LEU A 59 18.17 5.09 -14.78
CA LEU A 59 17.33 5.12 -15.98
C LEU A 59 17.45 6.42 -16.79
N GLY A 60 18.16 7.43 -16.27
CA GLY A 60 18.29 8.73 -16.91
C GLY A 60 16.97 9.52 -16.99
N ILE A 61 16.07 9.34 -16.02
CA ILE A 61 14.77 10.02 -15.97
C ILE A 61 14.92 11.33 -15.19
N GLU A 62 14.58 12.49 -15.77
CA GLU A 62 14.72 13.77 -15.07
C GLU A 62 13.63 13.96 -14.00
N LYS A 63 12.37 13.77 -14.41
CA LYS A 63 11.17 13.79 -13.58
C LYS A 63 10.21 12.68 -14.02
N TRP A 64 9.33 12.26 -13.12
CA TRP A 64 8.34 11.22 -13.40
C TRP A 64 7.04 11.40 -12.61
N LEU A 65 6.00 10.72 -13.07
CA LEU A 65 4.78 10.56 -12.32
C LEU A 65 5.00 9.50 -11.25
N VAL A 66 4.57 9.79 -10.02
CA VAL A 66 4.67 8.86 -8.90
C VAL A 66 3.30 8.22 -8.67
N PHE A 67 3.24 6.91 -8.83
CA PHE A 67 2.02 6.10 -8.68
C PHE A 67 2.20 5.13 -7.52
N GLY A 68 1.26 5.10 -6.57
CA GLY A 68 1.36 4.19 -5.43
C GLY A 68 0.09 4.07 -4.61
N GLY A 69 -0.25 2.86 -4.20
CA GLY A 69 -1.41 2.59 -3.35
C GLY A 69 -1.06 1.86 -2.06
N SER A 70 -1.89 1.99 -1.01
CA SER A 70 -1.62 1.40 0.32
C SER A 70 -0.28 1.90 0.88
N TRP A 71 0.60 1.01 1.35
CA TRP A 71 2.01 1.32 1.65
C TRP A 71 2.73 2.08 0.51
N GLY A 72 2.41 1.77 -0.75
CA GLY A 72 2.92 2.52 -1.90
C GLY A 72 2.51 4.00 -1.89
N SER A 73 1.34 4.34 -1.34
CA SER A 73 0.92 5.74 -1.16
C SER A 73 1.74 6.44 -0.06
N THR A 74 2.08 5.73 1.02
CA THR A 74 2.99 6.19 2.06
C THR A 74 4.36 6.53 1.48
N LEU A 75 4.93 5.60 0.72
CA LEU A 75 6.24 5.78 0.11
C LEU A 75 6.23 6.86 -0.97
N SER A 76 5.14 6.98 -1.72
CA SER A 76 4.93 8.05 -2.71
C SER A 76 4.92 9.44 -2.06
N LEU A 77 4.21 9.58 -0.93
CA LEU A 77 4.21 10.82 -0.14
C LEU A 77 5.60 11.12 0.42
N ALA A 78 6.26 10.15 1.06
CA ALA A 78 7.60 10.34 1.61
C ALA A 78 8.63 10.73 0.53
N TYR A 79 8.59 10.05 -0.62
CA TYR A 79 9.47 10.34 -1.75
C TYR A 79 9.21 11.75 -2.31
N SER A 80 7.96 12.08 -2.63
CA SER A 80 7.62 13.41 -3.18
C SER A 80 7.88 14.55 -2.20
N GLN A 81 7.73 14.33 -0.89
CA GLN A 81 8.07 15.33 0.15
C GLN A 81 9.58 15.53 0.32
N THR A 82 10.39 14.54 -0.09
CA THR A 82 11.85 14.60 -0.04
C THR A 82 12.43 15.16 -1.35
N HIS A 83 11.83 14.80 -2.49
CA HIS A 83 12.29 15.14 -3.83
C HIS A 83 11.17 15.76 -4.69
N PRO A 84 10.55 16.88 -4.26
CA PRO A 84 9.39 17.46 -4.95
C PRO A 84 9.70 17.82 -6.41
N ASP A 85 10.91 18.29 -6.69
CA ASP A 85 11.35 18.69 -8.04
C ASP A 85 11.52 17.52 -9.00
N ARG A 86 11.44 16.26 -8.52
CA ARG A 86 11.52 15.03 -9.33
C ARG A 86 10.16 14.49 -9.73
N CYS A 87 9.08 15.07 -9.22
CA CYS A 87 7.71 14.61 -9.45
C CYS A 87 7.00 15.54 -10.43
N VAL A 88 6.32 14.99 -11.44
CA VAL A 88 5.39 15.77 -12.28
C VAL A 88 3.95 15.68 -11.81
N ALA A 89 3.56 14.58 -11.14
CA ALA A 89 2.23 14.36 -10.56
C ALA A 89 2.24 13.16 -9.61
N LEU A 90 1.14 13.02 -8.87
CA LEU A 90 0.85 11.91 -7.96
C LEU A 90 -0.49 11.24 -8.32
N VAL A 91 -0.49 9.92 -8.44
CA VAL A 91 -1.72 9.11 -8.51
C VAL A 91 -1.67 8.09 -7.39
N LEU A 92 -2.52 8.28 -6.39
CA LEU A 92 -2.49 7.54 -5.13
C LEU A 92 -3.78 6.73 -4.92
N ARG A 93 -3.69 5.64 -4.17
CA ARG A 93 -4.86 4.78 -3.83
C ARG A 93 -4.82 4.31 -2.40
N GLY A 94 -5.97 4.17 -1.74
CA GLY A 94 -6.05 3.51 -0.42
C GLY A 94 -5.07 4.15 0.56
N ILE A 95 -5.31 5.42 0.90
CA ILE A 95 -4.32 6.28 1.55
C ILE A 95 -3.95 5.73 2.92
N PHE A 96 -2.64 5.50 3.10
CA PHE A 96 -2.07 5.03 4.35
C PHE A 96 -1.01 6.01 4.86
N LEU A 97 -1.26 6.65 6.01
CA LEU A 97 -0.39 7.69 6.56
C LEU A 97 0.46 7.20 7.75
N LEU A 98 0.36 5.92 8.11
CA LEU A 98 1.09 5.26 9.20
C LEU A 98 0.86 5.90 10.57
N ARG A 99 -0.27 6.60 10.76
CA ARG A 99 -0.65 7.07 12.10
C ARG A 99 -0.92 5.89 13.01
N ARG A 100 -0.63 6.04 14.29
CA ARG A 100 -0.94 5.02 15.30
C ARG A 100 -2.40 4.56 15.25
N SER A 101 -3.33 5.48 15.05
CA SER A 101 -4.76 5.15 14.93
C SER A 101 -5.11 4.26 13.73
N GLU A 102 -4.35 4.35 12.64
CA GLU A 102 -4.56 3.50 11.45
C GLU A 102 -4.02 2.08 11.70
N LEU A 103 -2.87 1.98 12.37
CA LEU A 103 -2.28 0.71 12.77
C LEU A 103 -3.15 -0.02 13.80
N GLU A 104 -3.62 0.69 14.82
CA GLU A 104 -4.50 0.14 15.86
C GLU A 104 -5.84 -0.31 15.29
N TRP A 105 -6.40 0.45 14.33
CA TRP A 105 -7.64 0.07 13.65
C TRP A 105 -7.55 -1.31 12.99
N PHE A 106 -6.45 -1.59 12.27
CA PHE A 106 -6.35 -2.80 11.45
C PHE A 106 -5.71 -3.98 12.18
N TYR A 107 -4.76 -3.73 13.09
CA TYR A 107 -3.99 -4.79 13.76
C TYR A 107 -4.28 -4.95 15.25
N GLN A 108 -5.19 -4.15 15.84
CA GLN A 108 -5.50 -4.26 17.27
C GLN A 108 -7.00 -4.37 17.57
N ASP A 109 -7.77 -3.36 17.20
CA ASP A 109 -9.21 -3.28 17.47
C ASP A 109 -9.90 -2.28 16.52
N GLY A 110 -10.79 -2.76 15.66
CA GLY A 110 -11.41 -1.95 14.61
C GLY A 110 -11.96 -2.79 13.48
N ALA A 111 -11.13 -3.11 12.48
CA ALA A 111 -11.50 -4.02 11.40
C ALA A 111 -11.90 -5.42 11.91
N SER A 112 -11.39 -5.81 13.09
CA SER A 112 -11.81 -7.00 13.85
C SER A 112 -13.32 -7.09 14.09
N HIS A 113 -14.03 -5.97 14.21
CA HIS A 113 -15.48 -5.95 14.38
C HIS A 113 -16.26 -6.23 13.10
N ILE A 114 -15.63 -6.03 11.94
CA ILE A 114 -16.23 -6.26 10.62
C ILE A 114 -15.98 -7.71 10.19
N TRP A 115 -14.79 -8.23 10.49
CA TRP A 115 -14.32 -9.56 10.07
C TRP A 115 -13.94 -10.47 11.24
N PRO A 116 -14.86 -10.76 12.19
CA PRO A 116 -14.54 -11.49 13.41
C PRO A 116 -14.05 -12.93 13.13
N ASP A 117 -14.55 -13.55 12.06
CA ASP A 117 -14.19 -14.89 11.60
C ASP A 117 -12.78 -14.95 10.98
N ALA A 118 -12.37 -13.91 10.25
CA ALA A 118 -10.99 -13.78 9.76
C ALA A 118 -10.01 -13.32 10.86
N TRP A 119 -10.52 -12.56 11.85
CA TRP A 119 -9.74 -12.04 12.97
C TRP A 119 -9.34 -13.12 13.98
N GLU A 120 -10.22 -14.10 14.25
CA GLU A 120 -9.97 -15.12 15.27
C GLU A 120 -8.69 -15.95 15.00
N PRO A 121 -8.39 -16.43 13.78
CA PRO A 121 -7.12 -17.08 13.46
C PRO A 121 -5.89 -16.19 13.68
N TYR A 122 -5.96 -14.90 13.32
CA TYR A 122 -4.91 -13.92 13.58
C TYR A 122 -4.67 -13.77 15.09
N LEU A 123 -5.74 -13.54 15.85
CA LEU A 123 -5.66 -13.37 17.29
C LEU A 123 -5.13 -14.63 18.00
N ASN A 124 -5.51 -15.82 17.53
CA ASN A 124 -5.13 -17.11 18.13
C ASN A 124 -3.66 -17.49 17.90
N GLN A 125 -2.98 -16.85 16.96
CA GLN A 125 -1.52 -16.98 16.80
C GLN A 125 -0.75 -16.36 17.99
N ILE A 126 -1.35 -15.41 18.70
CA ILE A 126 -0.74 -14.71 19.83
C ILE A 126 -1.32 -15.21 21.17
N PRO A 127 -0.46 -15.58 22.15
CA PRO A 127 -0.91 -15.95 23.49
C PRO A 127 -1.72 -14.83 24.16
N GLU A 128 -2.75 -15.18 24.93
CA GLU A 128 -3.69 -14.21 25.52
C GLU A 128 -3.00 -13.07 26.29
N ALA A 129 -1.94 -13.38 27.04
CA ALA A 129 -1.17 -12.41 27.81
C ALA A 129 -0.40 -11.38 26.96
N GLU A 130 -0.16 -11.67 25.67
CA GLU A 130 0.57 -10.79 24.74
C GLU A 130 -0.37 -10.01 23.79
N ARG A 131 -1.70 -10.21 23.88
CA ARG A 131 -2.68 -9.61 22.94
C ARG A 131 -2.93 -8.11 23.12
N GLY A 132 -2.31 -7.47 24.11
CA GLY A 132 -2.42 -6.02 24.36
C GLY A 132 -1.62 -5.15 23.38
N ASP A 133 -0.68 -5.74 22.64
CA ASP A 133 0.06 -5.11 21.55
C ASP A 133 0.41 -6.17 20.50
N LEU A 134 -0.53 -6.39 19.58
CA LEU A 134 -0.44 -7.46 18.59
C LEU A 134 0.69 -7.22 17.59
N ILE A 135 0.96 -5.97 17.20
CA ILE A 135 2.07 -5.65 16.27
C ILE A 135 3.40 -6.06 16.91
N SER A 136 3.66 -5.67 18.16
CA SER A 136 4.90 -6.05 18.85
C SER A 136 4.98 -7.56 19.07
N ALA A 137 3.87 -8.22 19.42
CA ALA A 137 3.82 -9.67 19.62
C ALA A 137 4.11 -10.44 18.32
N TYR A 138 3.51 -10.02 17.21
CA TYR A 138 3.80 -10.56 15.89
C TYR A 138 5.24 -10.29 15.46
N TYR A 139 5.77 -9.09 15.69
CA TYR A 139 7.15 -8.76 15.35
C TYR A 139 8.14 -9.70 16.05
N LYS A 140 7.91 -10.00 17.33
CA LYS A 140 8.69 -10.99 18.09
C LYS A 140 8.60 -12.39 17.47
N GLN A 141 7.41 -12.82 17.03
CA GLN A 141 7.26 -14.12 16.37
C GLN A 141 7.88 -14.17 14.98
N LEU A 142 7.81 -13.08 14.20
CA LEU A 142 8.30 -12.99 12.82
C LEU A 142 9.83 -12.82 12.74
N THR A 143 10.47 -12.44 13.84
CA THR A 143 11.92 -12.22 13.90
C THR A 143 12.66 -13.28 14.72
N GLN A 144 11.94 -14.29 15.22
CA GLN A 144 12.54 -15.36 16.01
C GLN A 144 13.37 -16.34 15.15
N PRO A 145 14.36 -17.05 15.73
CA PRO A 145 15.17 -18.04 15.01
C PRO A 145 14.42 -19.30 14.57
N ASP A 146 13.30 -19.64 15.22
CA ASP A 146 12.47 -20.78 14.86
C ASP A 146 11.68 -20.46 13.57
N GLU A 147 12.21 -20.92 12.43
CA GLU A 147 11.64 -20.66 11.11
C GLU A 147 10.20 -21.16 10.97
N LYS A 148 9.86 -22.28 11.63
CA LYS A 148 8.52 -22.83 11.55
C LYS A 148 7.51 -21.89 12.22
N LYS A 149 7.81 -21.45 13.45
CA LYS A 149 6.95 -20.50 14.16
C LYS A 149 6.90 -19.14 13.49
N SER A 150 8.03 -18.67 12.93
CA SER A 150 8.06 -17.44 12.14
C SER A 150 7.16 -17.55 10.91
N LEU A 151 7.13 -18.69 10.22
CA LEU A 151 6.27 -18.91 9.06
C LEU A 151 4.79 -19.02 9.45
N GLU A 152 4.46 -19.70 10.56
CA GLU A 152 3.10 -19.76 11.09
C GLU A 152 2.54 -18.36 11.40
N ALA A 153 3.35 -17.52 12.06
CA ALA A 153 3.00 -16.13 12.30
C ALA A 153 2.84 -15.32 11.01
N ALA A 154 3.76 -15.50 10.06
CA ALA A 154 3.68 -14.84 8.76
C ALA A 154 2.41 -15.18 8.00
N LYS A 155 2.02 -16.46 7.99
CA LYS A 155 0.79 -16.93 7.35
C LYS A 155 -0.46 -16.34 8.01
N ALA A 156 -0.54 -16.36 9.33
CA ALA A 156 -1.68 -15.77 10.04
C ALA A 156 -1.84 -14.27 9.76
N TRP A 157 -0.71 -13.54 9.72
CA TRP A 157 -0.68 -12.13 9.36
C TRP A 157 -1.13 -11.89 7.91
N ALA A 158 -0.56 -12.62 6.95
CA ALA A 158 -0.90 -12.50 5.54
C ALA A 158 -2.37 -12.86 5.25
N THR A 159 -2.86 -13.94 5.86
CA THR A 159 -4.26 -14.38 5.72
C THR A 159 -5.23 -13.31 6.22
N TRP A 160 -4.91 -12.62 7.33
CA TRP A 160 -5.74 -11.53 7.85
C TRP A 160 -5.90 -10.40 6.82
N GLU A 161 -4.80 -9.95 6.23
CA GLU A 161 -4.82 -8.86 5.26
C GLU A 161 -5.50 -9.25 3.94
N GLU A 162 -5.17 -10.44 3.41
CA GLU A 162 -5.75 -10.92 2.15
C GLU A 162 -7.27 -11.15 2.29
N SER A 163 -7.73 -11.61 3.46
CA SER A 163 -9.16 -11.84 3.75
C SER A 163 -9.98 -10.56 3.85
N THR A 164 -9.35 -9.40 4.00
CA THR A 164 -10.02 -8.13 4.28
C THR A 164 -9.74 -7.04 3.23
N SER A 165 -8.96 -7.38 2.20
CA SER A 165 -8.52 -6.45 1.16
C SER A 165 -9.56 -6.17 0.06
N LYS A 166 -10.70 -6.85 0.04
CA LYS A 166 -11.79 -6.61 -0.94
C LYS A 166 -13.14 -6.48 -0.23
N LEU A 167 -14.10 -5.84 -0.88
CA LEU A 167 -15.48 -5.71 -0.38
C LEU A 167 -16.13 -7.09 -0.19
N TYR A 168 -15.93 -7.97 -1.17
CA TYR A 168 -16.26 -9.38 -1.06
C TYR A 168 -14.97 -10.17 -0.94
N GLN A 169 -14.90 -11.06 0.06
CA GLN A 169 -13.73 -11.93 0.23
C GLN A 169 -13.46 -12.72 -1.05
N ASP A 170 -12.18 -12.81 -1.41
CA ASP A 170 -11.71 -13.54 -2.57
C ASP A 170 -10.89 -14.74 -2.11
N PRO A 171 -11.46 -15.97 -2.12
CA PRO A 171 -10.74 -17.16 -1.69
C PRO A 171 -9.43 -17.41 -2.44
N ALA A 172 -9.31 -16.92 -3.69
CA ALA A 172 -8.08 -17.04 -4.46
C ALA A 172 -6.98 -16.13 -3.90
N MET A 173 -7.32 -14.91 -3.44
CA MET A 173 -6.36 -14.02 -2.76
C MET A 173 -5.96 -14.58 -1.40
N VAL A 174 -6.92 -15.09 -0.61
CA VAL A 174 -6.62 -15.71 0.69
C VAL A 174 -5.67 -16.90 0.53
N ALA A 175 -5.83 -17.71 -0.52
CA ALA A 175 -4.93 -18.83 -0.81
C ALA A 175 -3.49 -18.40 -1.17
N LEU A 176 -3.24 -17.13 -1.53
CA LEU A 176 -1.88 -16.64 -1.78
C LEU A 176 -1.06 -16.52 -0.49
N ALA A 177 -1.72 -16.27 0.65
CA ALA A 177 -1.07 -16.19 1.96
C ALA A 177 -0.31 -17.48 2.32
N ASP A 178 -0.72 -18.62 1.77
CA ASP A 178 -0.05 -19.90 2.00
C ASP A 178 1.28 -20.07 1.24
N ASN A 179 1.46 -19.32 0.15
CA ASN A 179 2.57 -19.49 -0.80
C ASN A 179 3.72 -18.50 -0.56
N ASP A 180 3.43 -17.26 -0.17
CA ASP A 180 4.46 -16.25 0.08
C ASP A 180 4.01 -15.23 1.15
N ALA A 181 4.36 -15.50 2.40
CA ALA A 181 4.08 -14.62 3.54
C ALA A 181 5.33 -13.87 4.04
N LYS A 182 6.47 -13.93 3.32
CA LYS A 182 7.74 -13.38 3.83
C LYS A 182 7.71 -11.85 3.96
N TRP A 183 6.81 -11.19 3.25
CA TRP A 183 6.55 -9.76 3.34
C TRP A 183 5.99 -9.34 4.70
N ALA A 184 5.25 -10.21 5.41
CA ALA A 184 4.69 -9.92 6.74
C ALA A 184 5.76 -9.46 7.74
N ARG A 185 6.96 -10.04 7.66
CA ARG A 185 8.09 -9.64 8.52
C ARG A 185 8.58 -8.23 8.21
N ILE A 186 8.61 -7.83 6.93
CA ILE A 186 9.00 -6.48 6.53
C ILE A 186 7.92 -5.51 6.97
N GLU A 187 6.67 -5.81 6.66
CA GLU A 187 5.56 -4.94 7.01
C GLU A 187 5.50 -4.68 8.53
N CYS A 188 5.52 -5.74 9.34
CA CYS A 188 5.54 -5.64 10.78
C CYS A 188 6.78 -4.86 11.30
N HIS A 189 7.94 -4.98 10.62
CA HIS A 189 9.13 -4.19 10.91
C HIS A 189 8.91 -2.68 10.72
N TYR A 190 8.18 -2.28 9.68
CA TYR A 190 7.84 -0.87 9.50
C TYR A 190 6.85 -0.40 10.55
N PHE A 191 5.84 -1.20 10.88
CA PHE A 191 4.77 -0.79 11.81
C PHE A 191 5.24 -0.67 13.26
N VAL A 192 6.06 -1.61 13.74
CA VAL A 192 6.65 -1.51 15.09
C VAL A 192 7.56 -0.27 15.24
N ASN A 193 8.06 0.28 14.13
CA ASN A 193 8.87 1.49 14.07
C ASN A 193 8.08 2.74 13.61
N GLY A 194 6.74 2.68 13.51
CA GLY A 194 5.90 3.81 13.08
C GLY A 194 6.25 4.32 11.67
N GLY A 195 6.66 3.42 10.77
CA GLY A 195 7.14 3.76 9.43
C GLY A 195 8.42 4.61 9.43
N PHE A 196 9.15 4.68 10.54
CA PHE A 196 10.31 5.57 10.74
C PHE A 196 9.97 7.05 10.62
N PHE A 197 8.73 7.41 10.95
CA PHE A 197 8.23 8.78 10.97
C PHE A 197 7.87 9.22 12.40
N PRO A 198 7.95 10.52 12.70
CA PRO A 198 7.13 11.10 13.75
C PRO A 198 5.63 10.92 13.47
N GLU A 199 4.81 10.80 14.50
CA GLU A 199 3.35 10.70 14.36
C GLU A 199 2.78 11.85 13.52
N GLY A 200 1.97 11.52 12.51
CA GLY A 200 1.35 12.51 11.62
C GLY A 200 2.30 13.22 10.66
N HIS A 201 3.54 12.75 10.48
CA HIS A 201 4.55 13.38 9.61
C HIS A 201 4.02 13.68 8.19
N LEU A 202 3.47 12.66 7.52
CA LEU A 202 3.10 12.71 6.10
C LEU A 202 1.98 13.69 5.78
N ILE A 203 1.14 14.04 6.76
CA ILE A 203 0.01 14.98 6.59
C ILE A 203 0.29 16.35 7.24
N SER A 204 1.46 16.53 7.85
CA SER A 204 1.80 17.78 8.50
C SER A 204 1.98 18.93 7.49
N GLU A 205 1.62 20.15 7.89
CA GLU A 205 1.74 21.35 7.05
C GLU A 205 3.13 21.52 6.42
N PRO A 206 4.26 21.37 7.15
CA PRO A 206 5.59 21.53 6.55
C PRO A 206 5.90 20.51 5.46
N GLN A 207 5.31 19.31 5.51
CA GLN A 207 5.51 18.29 4.49
C GLN A 207 4.59 18.51 3.29
N LEU A 208 3.30 18.77 3.53
CA LEU A 208 2.35 19.03 2.45
C LEU A 208 2.68 20.30 1.67
N ALA A 209 3.18 21.35 2.32
CA ALA A 209 3.60 22.59 1.65
C ALA A 209 4.63 22.35 0.53
N LYS A 210 5.46 21.31 0.64
CA LYS A 210 6.45 20.95 -0.37
C LYS A 210 5.85 20.36 -1.63
N ILE A 211 4.66 19.77 -1.57
CA ILE A 211 4.09 18.96 -2.67
C ILE A 211 2.71 19.43 -3.12
N ARG A 212 2.03 20.33 -2.39
CA ARG A 212 0.67 20.78 -2.72
C ARG A 212 0.52 21.43 -4.09
N HIS A 213 1.61 21.89 -4.69
CA HIS A 213 1.65 22.43 -6.04
C HIS A 213 1.60 21.34 -7.13
N LEU A 214 1.88 20.07 -6.78
CA LEU A 214 1.84 18.95 -7.72
C LEU A 214 0.38 18.54 -7.98
N PRO A 215 0.01 18.26 -9.24
CA PRO A 215 -1.24 17.58 -9.56
C PRO A 215 -1.34 16.25 -8.81
N CYS A 216 -2.43 16.05 -8.06
CA CYS A 216 -2.63 14.85 -7.26
C CYS A 216 -4.05 14.30 -7.43
N VAL A 217 -4.15 13.00 -7.74
CA VAL A 217 -5.41 12.25 -7.72
C VAL A 217 -5.31 11.16 -6.67
N VAL A 218 -6.33 11.04 -5.83
CA VAL A 218 -6.48 9.98 -4.84
C VAL A 218 -7.74 9.18 -5.18
N VAL A 219 -7.62 7.86 -5.32
CA VAL A 219 -8.75 6.93 -5.47
C VAL A 219 -8.90 6.13 -4.18
N GLN A 220 -10.09 6.12 -3.58
CA GLN A 220 -10.32 5.47 -2.28
C GLN A 220 -11.57 4.60 -2.32
N GLY A 221 -11.49 3.36 -1.84
CA GLY A 221 -12.68 2.55 -1.59
C GLY A 221 -13.42 3.04 -0.35
N ARG A 222 -14.76 3.15 -0.44
CA ARG A 222 -15.62 3.55 0.68
C ARG A 222 -15.50 2.60 1.87
N TYR A 223 -15.42 1.31 1.58
CA TYR A 223 -15.39 0.21 2.56
C TYR A 223 -14.00 -0.42 2.68
N ASP A 224 -12.96 0.34 2.34
CA ASP A 224 -11.57 -0.05 2.57
C ASP A 224 -11.35 -0.28 4.07
N CYS A 225 -11.23 -1.54 4.48
CA CYS A 225 -11.03 -1.94 5.87
C CYS A 225 -9.56 -1.92 6.28
N VAL A 226 -8.63 -1.99 5.32
CA VAL A 226 -7.18 -2.00 5.55
C VAL A 226 -6.70 -0.58 5.81
N CYS A 227 -7.07 0.35 4.93
CA CYS A 227 -6.75 1.77 5.00
C CYS A 227 -8.05 2.58 4.93
N PRO A 228 -8.75 2.80 6.06
CA PRO A 228 -10.06 3.46 6.06
C PRO A 228 -10.10 4.79 5.33
N ALA A 229 -11.22 5.05 4.63
CA ALA A 229 -11.43 6.26 3.83
C ALA A 229 -11.23 7.57 4.62
N ARG A 230 -11.26 7.50 5.96
CA ARG A 230 -10.90 8.61 6.84
C ARG A 230 -9.53 9.20 6.54
N SER A 231 -8.52 8.39 6.24
CA SER A 231 -7.16 8.87 5.93
C SER A 231 -7.11 9.66 4.63
N ALA A 232 -7.76 9.18 3.57
CA ALA A 232 -7.89 9.92 2.31
C ALA A 232 -8.66 11.23 2.49
N TRP A 233 -9.70 11.22 3.32
CA TRP A 233 -10.50 12.41 3.63
C TRP A 233 -9.69 13.46 4.42
N ASP A 234 -8.96 13.03 5.44
CA ASP A 234 -8.07 13.90 6.20
C ASP A 234 -6.99 14.49 5.27
N LEU A 235 -6.39 13.68 4.41
CA LEU A 235 -5.41 14.13 3.42
C LEU A 235 -6.00 15.18 2.47
N LYS A 236 -7.19 14.95 1.91
CA LYS A 236 -7.89 15.94 1.06
C LYS A 236 -8.13 17.25 1.79
N LYS A 237 -8.58 17.20 3.05
CA LYS A 237 -8.79 18.41 3.86
C LYS A 237 -7.51 19.18 4.11
N ALA A 238 -6.44 18.49 4.45
CA ALA A 238 -5.14 19.10 4.67
C ALA A 238 -4.56 19.63 3.36
N TRP A 239 -4.68 18.91 2.24
CA TRP A 239 -4.12 19.32 0.95
C TRP A 239 -4.86 20.50 0.31
N GLY A 240 -6.18 20.54 0.42
CA GLY A 240 -7.03 21.57 -0.20
C GLY A 240 -7.49 21.23 -1.62
N GLU A 241 -7.73 22.25 -2.43
CA GLU A 241 -8.32 22.09 -3.77
C GLU A 241 -7.40 21.37 -4.77
N GLY A 242 -6.08 21.42 -4.57
CA GLY A 242 -5.09 20.80 -5.47
C GLY A 242 -5.09 19.26 -5.53
N LEU A 243 -5.80 18.59 -4.61
CA LEU A 243 -5.95 17.13 -4.61
C LEU A 243 -7.36 16.74 -5.06
N ARG A 244 -7.49 15.95 -6.14
CA ARG A 244 -8.77 15.35 -6.53
C ARG A 244 -8.97 14.05 -5.78
N LEU A 245 -10.01 13.97 -4.94
CA LEU A 245 -10.37 12.75 -4.21
C LEU A 245 -11.59 12.10 -4.86
N GLU A 246 -11.40 10.90 -5.39
CA GLU A 246 -12.45 10.05 -5.93
C GLU A 246 -12.74 8.91 -4.93
N ILE A 247 -13.98 8.83 -4.43
CA ILE A 247 -14.40 7.74 -3.55
C ILE A 247 -15.29 6.78 -4.34
N VAL A 248 -14.92 5.50 -4.35
CA VAL A 248 -15.70 4.42 -4.97
C VAL A 248 -16.63 3.85 -3.92
N ASP A 249 -17.94 4.07 -4.10
CA ASP A 249 -18.94 3.79 -3.07
C ASP A 249 -19.13 2.28 -2.77
N ASP A 250 -18.75 1.39 -3.67
CA ASP A 250 -18.92 -0.07 -3.58
C ASP A 250 -17.58 -0.84 -3.71
N ALA A 251 -16.49 -0.30 -3.16
CA ALA A 251 -15.18 -0.95 -3.19
C ALA A 251 -14.51 -1.05 -1.81
N GLY A 252 -13.75 -2.14 -1.62
CA GLY A 252 -12.81 -2.34 -0.52
C GLY A 252 -11.44 -1.72 -0.80
N HIS A 253 -10.37 -2.39 -0.37
CA HIS A 253 -9.00 -1.85 -0.43
C HIS A 253 -8.32 -2.03 -1.80
N SER A 254 -8.50 -3.20 -2.41
CA SER A 254 -7.68 -3.70 -3.51
C SER A 254 -7.69 -2.78 -4.73
N ALA A 255 -6.53 -2.63 -5.37
CA ALA A 255 -6.44 -1.94 -6.66
C ALA A 255 -7.30 -2.62 -7.75
N HIS A 256 -7.62 -3.91 -7.58
CA HIS A 256 -8.41 -4.72 -8.51
C HIS A 256 -9.91 -4.66 -8.27
N GLU A 257 -10.40 -3.83 -7.33
CA GLU A 257 -11.82 -3.52 -7.27
C GLU A 257 -12.25 -2.84 -8.59
N PRO A 258 -13.38 -3.21 -9.22
CA PRO A 258 -13.72 -2.72 -10.55
C PRO A 258 -13.75 -1.20 -10.67
N GLY A 259 -14.37 -0.52 -9.70
CA GLY A 259 -14.43 0.94 -9.67
C GLY A 259 -13.07 1.60 -9.41
N ILE A 260 -12.23 1.00 -8.57
CA ILE A 260 -10.88 1.51 -8.28
C ILE A 260 -10.00 1.39 -9.53
N THR A 261 -9.98 0.21 -10.15
CA THR A 261 -9.19 -0.07 -11.37
C THR A 261 -9.52 0.96 -12.46
N ARG A 262 -10.82 1.16 -12.72
CA ARG A 262 -11.29 2.11 -13.74
C ARG A 262 -10.77 3.52 -13.49
N LEU A 263 -10.92 4.03 -12.26
CA LEU A 263 -10.50 5.40 -11.93
C LEU A 263 -8.98 5.58 -11.94
N LEU A 264 -8.22 4.54 -11.57
CA LEU A 264 -6.76 4.58 -11.66
C LEU A 264 -6.30 4.70 -13.12
N VAL A 265 -6.87 3.90 -14.02
CA VAL A 265 -6.58 3.97 -15.46
C VAL A 265 -7.00 5.32 -16.05
N GLU A 266 -8.17 5.83 -15.69
CA GLU A 266 -8.63 7.16 -16.10
C GLU A 266 -7.67 8.25 -15.63
N ALA A 267 -7.22 8.21 -14.37
CA ALA A 267 -6.28 9.18 -13.82
C ALA A 267 -4.93 9.15 -14.53
N THR A 268 -4.36 7.97 -14.78
CA THR A 268 -3.07 7.87 -15.49
C THR A 268 -3.18 8.32 -16.94
N ASN A 269 -4.28 7.98 -17.63
CA ASN A 269 -4.53 8.43 -19.01
C ASN A 269 -4.74 9.94 -19.11
N GLU A 270 -5.38 10.55 -18.10
CA GLU A 270 -5.53 11.99 -18.01
C GLU A 270 -4.18 12.69 -17.83
N MET A 271 -3.35 12.19 -16.90
CA MET A 271 -2.03 12.76 -16.62
C MET A 271 -1.09 12.65 -17.83
N ALA A 272 -1.11 11.52 -18.53
CA ALA A 272 -0.34 11.32 -19.76
C ALA A 272 -0.64 12.38 -20.84
N LYS A 273 -1.89 12.87 -20.90
CA LYS A 273 -2.33 13.87 -21.89
C LYS A 273 -2.11 15.32 -21.46
N LYS A 274 -2.09 15.60 -20.16
CA LYS A 274 -2.12 16.97 -19.61
C LYS A 274 -0.78 17.49 -19.11
N LEU A 275 0.16 16.60 -18.80
CA LEU A 275 1.45 16.99 -18.23
C LEU A 275 2.48 17.19 -19.34
N ASP A 276 3.33 18.20 -19.13
CA ASP A 276 4.57 18.36 -19.88
C ASP A 276 5.63 17.46 -19.22
N TRP A 277 6.19 16.53 -20.00
CA TRP A 277 7.12 15.48 -19.56
C TRP A 277 8.59 15.88 -19.72
#